data_AF-A0A7G7G9Q9-F1
#
_entry.id   AF-A0A7G7G9Q9-F1
#
_cell.length_a   1.000
_cell.length_b   1.000
_cell.length_c   1.000
_cell.angle_alpha   90.00
_cell.angle_beta   90.00
_cell.angle_gamma   90.00
#
_symmetry.space_group_name_H-M   'P 1'
#
loop_
_entity.id
_entity.type
_entity.pdbx_description
1 polymer ?
#
loop_
_entity_poly.entity_id
_entity_poly.type
_entity_poly.pdbx_seq_one_letter_code
_entity_poly.pdbx_strand_id
1 'polypeptide(L)'
;MEAPALFARFEENLNSIISILESNQVDISRTPFETVIPLEVTRLCEILNTAGEYFSVNGDGVQTLFNFRQQYMQHNQSAAEAMAKILNDKRSYMKTPEGTILTKELLIRRLEYFNEMARTLTIMITQQQLGSPLQYNYPLLQK
;
A
#
# COMPACT_ATOMS: atom_id res chain seq x y z
N MET A 1 -1.73 10.18 18.77
CA MET A 1 -1.91 10.77 17.42
C MET A 1 -1.03 9.96 16.47
N GLU A 2 -1.53 8.82 15.96
CA GLU A 2 -0.75 7.87 15.13
C GLU A 2 -0.68 8.30 13.65
N ALA A 3 -1.69 9.01 13.14
CA ALA A 3 -1.78 9.43 11.74
C ALA A 3 -0.56 10.21 11.19
N PRO A 4 0.05 11.17 11.91
CA PRO A 4 1.25 11.86 11.43
C PRO A 4 2.48 10.94 11.34
N ALA A 5 2.58 9.95 12.23
CA ALA A 5 3.68 8.99 12.20
C ALA A 5 3.54 8.03 11.01
N LEU A 6 2.32 7.63 10.67
CA LEU A 6 2.01 6.83 9.49
C LEU A 6 2.34 7.60 8.20
N PHE A 7 1.98 8.88 8.13
CA PHE A 7 2.34 9.75 7.02
C PHE A 7 3.86 9.88 6.86
N ALA A 8 4.59 10.14 7.94
CA ALA A 8 6.05 10.28 7.91
C ALA A 8 6.78 9.02 7.40
N ARG A 9 6.20 7.84 7.64
CA ARG A 9 6.78 6.55 7.22
C ARG A 9 6.25 6.04 5.88
N PHE A 10 5.29 6.73 5.27
CA PHE A 10 4.59 6.19 4.10
C PHE A 10 5.54 5.90 2.94
N GLU A 11 6.41 6.85 2.60
CA GLU A 11 7.39 6.69 1.53
C GLU A 11 8.38 5.55 1.82
N GLU A 12 8.88 5.47 3.05
CA GLU A 12 9.77 4.39 3.48
C GLU A 12 9.09 3.02 3.37
N ASN A 13 7.85 2.90 3.85
CA ASN A 13 7.04 1.69 3.76
C ASN A 13 6.79 1.31 2.29
N LEU A 14 6.44 2.27 1.43
CA LEU A 14 6.23 2.04 0.01
C LEU A 14 7.49 1.51 -0.67
N ASN A 15 8.64 2.13 -0.42
CA ASN A 15 9.92 1.70 -0.98
C ASN A 15 10.35 0.32 -0.47
N SER A 16 10.13 0.03 0.82
CA SER A 16 10.40 -1.28 1.42
C SER A 16 9.56 -2.38 0.75
N ILE A 17 8.24 -2.15 0.62
CA ILE A 17 7.35 -3.08 -0.07
C ILE A 17 7.84 -3.35 -1.49
N ILE A 18 8.09 -2.29 -2.27
CA ILE A 18 8.55 -2.43 -3.65
C ILE A 18 9.84 -3.26 -3.73
N SER A 19 10.82 -2.98 -2.86
CA SER A 19 12.09 -3.72 -2.84
C SER A 19 11.91 -5.21 -2.53
N ILE A 20 11.02 -5.55 -1.61
CA ILE A 20 10.71 -6.95 -1.28
C ILE A 20 10.06 -7.67 -2.47
N LEU A 21 9.14 -6.99 -3.16
CA LEU A 21 8.44 -7.56 -4.30
C LEU A 21 9.35 -7.71 -5.53
N GLU A 22 10.24 -6.73 -5.80
CA GLU A 22 11.23 -6.82 -6.90
C GLU A 22 12.26 -7.92 -6.67
N SER A 23 12.66 -8.12 -5.42
CA SER A 23 13.68 -9.13 -5.07
C SER A 23 13.14 -10.57 -5.05
N ASN A 24 11.84 -10.77 -5.28
CA ASN A 24 11.16 -12.06 -5.21
C ASN A 24 11.48 -12.85 -3.92
N GLN A 25 11.74 -12.14 -2.82
CA GLN A 25 12.07 -12.76 -1.54
C GLN A 25 10.85 -13.41 -0.89
N VAL A 26 9.63 -13.01 -1.27
CA VAL A 26 8.38 -13.50 -0.73
C VAL A 26 7.44 -13.85 -1.89
N ASP A 27 6.83 -15.04 -1.85
CA ASP A 27 5.74 -15.41 -2.75
C ASP A 27 4.41 -14.82 -2.24
N ILE A 28 3.95 -13.76 -2.90
CA ILE A 28 2.68 -13.10 -2.56
C ILE A 28 1.48 -13.66 -3.34
N SER A 29 1.68 -14.53 -4.33
CA SER A 29 0.58 -15.11 -5.14
C SER A 29 -0.35 -16.00 -4.31
N ARG A 30 0.15 -16.50 -3.18
CA ARG A 30 -0.59 -17.32 -2.23
C ARG A 30 -1.20 -16.51 -1.09
N THR A 31 -1.11 -15.18 -1.17
CA THR A 31 -1.62 -14.27 -0.14
C THR A 31 -2.74 -13.42 -0.72
N PRO A 32 -3.62 -12.86 0.14
CA PRO A 32 -4.62 -11.89 -0.33
C PRO A 32 -4.03 -10.63 -0.98
N PHE A 33 -2.72 -10.37 -0.80
CA PHE A 33 -2.09 -9.16 -1.30
C PHE A 33 -2.19 -9.00 -2.82
N GLU A 34 -2.12 -10.08 -3.59
CA GLU A 34 -2.22 -10.02 -5.06
C GLU A 34 -3.56 -9.37 -5.50
N THR A 35 -4.65 -9.67 -4.80
CA THR A 35 -5.98 -9.12 -5.11
C THR A 35 -6.23 -7.79 -4.42
N VAL A 36 -5.74 -7.61 -3.19
CA VAL A 36 -6.06 -6.45 -2.35
C VAL A 36 -5.19 -5.24 -2.68
N ILE A 37 -3.90 -5.41 -3.01
CA ILE A 37 -3.00 -4.29 -3.35
C ILE A 37 -3.59 -3.38 -4.44
N PRO A 38 -4.08 -3.89 -5.59
CA PRO A 38 -4.65 -3.03 -6.62
C PRO A 38 -5.78 -2.15 -6.08
N LEU A 39 -6.70 -2.73 -5.31
CA LEU A 39 -7.86 -2.03 -4.76
C LEU A 39 -7.42 -0.92 -3.80
N GLU A 40 -6.47 -1.23 -2.94
CA GLU A 40 -5.90 -0.31 -1.95
C GLU A 40 -5.18 0.87 -2.61
N VAL A 41 -4.40 0.59 -3.66
CA VAL A 41 -3.67 1.60 -4.45
C VAL A 41 -4.64 2.47 -5.23
N THR A 42 -5.61 1.88 -5.94
CA THR A 42 -6.65 2.65 -6.67
C THR A 42 -7.39 3.56 -5.72
N ARG A 43 -7.78 3.06 -4.54
CA ARG A 43 -8.48 3.85 -3.54
C ARG A 43 -7.62 5.00 -3.01
N LEU A 44 -6.33 4.77 -2.78
CA LEU A 44 -5.41 5.83 -2.40
C LEU A 44 -5.33 6.92 -3.49
N CYS A 45 -5.25 6.54 -4.77
CA CYS A 45 -5.25 7.49 -5.87
C CYS A 45 -6.53 8.35 -5.88
N GLU A 46 -7.71 7.73 -5.74
CA GLU A 46 -8.99 8.44 -5.64
C GLU A 46 -8.99 9.47 -4.50
N ILE A 47 -8.47 9.09 -3.34
CA ILE A 47 -8.35 9.95 -2.16
C ILE A 47 -7.44 11.14 -2.43
N LEU A 48 -6.23 10.91 -2.94
CA LEU A 48 -5.26 11.96 -3.26
C LEU A 48 -5.81 12.93 -4.31
N ASN A 49 -6.51 12.43 -5.32
CA ASN A 49 -7.08 13.25 -6.38
C ASN A 49 -8.16 14.22 -5.87
N THR A 50 -8.80 13.95 -4.72
CA THR A 50 -9.71 14.93 -4.08
C THR A 50 -9.00 16.20 -3.60
N ALA A 51 -7.69 16.13 -3.37
CA ALA A 51 -6.89 17.27 -2.95
C ALA A 51 -6.33 18.11 -4.10
N GLY A 52 -6.51 17.67 -5.36
CA GLY A 52 -6.01 18.30 -6.57
C GLY A 52 -4.89 17.55 -7.29
N GLU A 53 -4.57 16.33 -6.86
CA GLU A 53 -3.62 15.45 -7.54
C GLU A 53 -4.23 14.77 -8.77
N TYR A 54 -3.38 14.19 -9.62
CA TYR A 54 -3.79 13.49 -10.84
C TYR A 54 -3.13 12.12 -10.97
N PHE A 55 -3.25 11.30 -9.93
CA PHE A 55 -2.81 9.92 -9.98
C PHE A 55 -3.78 9.08 -10.82
N SER A 56 -3.23 8.32 -11.76
CA SER A 56 -3.98 7.38 -12.60
C SER A 56 -3.19 6.09 -12.74
N VAL A 57 -3.55 5.08 -11.95
CA VAL A 57 -2.87 3.79 -11.99
C VAL A 57 -3.51 2.89 -13.02
N ASN A 58 -2.69 2.39 -13.95
CA ASN A 58 -3.08 1.40 -14.93
C ASN A 58 -2.16 0.20 -14.76
N GLY A 59 -2.73 -0.97 -14.47
CA GLY A 59 -1.98 -2.19 -14.22
C GLY A 59 -2.82 -3.27 -13.57
N ASP A 60 -2.36 -4.52 -13.70
CA ASP A 60 -2.97 -5.68 -13.07
C ASP A 60 -2.11 -6.12 -11.88
N GLY A 61 -2.77 -6.51 -10.78
CA GLY A 61 -2.10 -7.03 -9.58
C GLY A 61 -1.04 -6.06 -9.03
N VAL A 62 0.15 -6.60 -8.78
CA VAL A 62 1.25 -5.85 -8.17
C VAL A 62 1.76 -4.71 -9.06
N GLN A 63 1.57 -4.82 -10.38
CA GLN A 63 1.99 -3.78 -11.32
C GLN A 63 1.35 -2.42 -11.02
N THR A 64 0.14 -2.42 -10.47
CA THR A 64 -0.56 -1.22 -10.02
C THR A 64 0.22 -0.45 -8.96
N LEU A 65 0.85 -1.17 -8.03
CA LEU A 65 1.69 -0.56 -6.98
C LEU A 65 2.97 0.04 -7.57
N PHE A 66 3.62 -0.64 -8.51
CA PHE A 66 4.78 -0.13 -9.22
C PHE A 66 4.47 1.15 -9.99
N ASN A 67 3.34 1.16 -10.70
CA ASN A 67 2.87 2.32 -11.46
C ASN A 67 2.57 3.51 -10.53
N PHE A 68 1.90 3.24 -9.40
CA PHE A 68 1.67 4.25 -8.36
C PHE A 68 2.98 4.81 -7.82
N ARG A 69 3.93 3.95 -7.44
CA ARG A 69 5.23 4.39 -6.89
C ARG A 69 5.98 5.27 -7.88
N GLN A 70 5.96 4.95 -9.18
CA GLN A 70 6.56 5.79 -10.20
C GLN A 70 5.94 7.20 -10.24
N GLN A 71 4.61 7.30 -10.24
CA GLN A 71 3.92 8.58 -10.22
C GLN A 71 4.16 9.34 -8.92
N TYR A 72 4.12 8.62 -7.78
CA TYR A 72 4.38 9.19 -6.46
C TYR A 72 5.77 9.80 -6.38
N MET A 73 6.79 9.15 -6.92
CA MET A 73 8.16 9.68 -6.95
C MET A 73 8.31 10.92 -7.86
N GLN A 74 7.56 10.98 -8.97
CA GLN A 74 7.54 12.16 -9.85
C GLN A 74 6.87 13.37 -9.19
N HIS A 75 5.94 13.13 -8.28
CA HIS A 75 5.12 14.16 -7.63
C HIS A 75 5.27 14.16 -6.09
N ASN A 76 6.39 13.69 -5.54
CA ASN A 76 6.49 13.35 -4.11
C ASN A 76 6.11 14.53 -3.20
N GLN A 77 6.62 15.72 -3.50
CA GLN A 77 6.27 16.92 -2.73
C GLN A 77 4.77 17.26 -2.82
N SER A 78 4.17 17.18 -4.01
CA SER A 78 2.75 17.43 -4.23
C SER A 78 1.88 16.40 -3.47
N ALA A 79 2.24 15.12 -3.58
CA ALA A 79 1.57 14.04 -2.88
C ALA A 79 1.62 14.20 -1.35
N ALA A 80 2.77 14.62 -0.82
CA ALA A 80 2.95 14.91 0.60
C ALA A 80 2.06 16.09 1.06
N GLU A 81 2.01 17.17 0.28
CA GLU A 81 1.16 18.33 0.53
C GLU A 81 -0.34 17.96 0.47
N ALA A 82 -0.73 17.16 -0.51
CA ALA A 82 -2.10 16.64 -0.66
C ALA A 82 -2.52 15.80 0.55
N MET A 83 -1.67 14.86 0.98
CA MET A 83 -1.92 14.06 2.18
C MET A 83 -2.03 14.95 3.44
N ALA A 84 -1.11 15.90 3.62
CA ALA A 84 -1.15 16.82 4.75
C ALA A 84 -2.43 17.67 4.75
N LYS A 85 -2.86 18.16 3.59
CA LYS A 85 -4.11 18.90 3.41
C LYS A 85 -5.31 18.06 3.81
N ILE A 86 -5.39 16.81 3.33
CA ILE A 86 -6.48 15.88 3.65
C ILE A 86 -6.53 15.57 5.15
N LEU A 87 -5.37 15.30 5.78
CA LEU A 87 -5.30 14.98 7.21
C LEU A 87 -5.77 16.14 8.11
N ASN A 88 -5.54 17.38 7.67
CA ASN A 88 -5.95 18.58 8.40
C ASN A 88 -7.41 18.98 8.11
N ASP A 89 -8.01 18.46 7.05
CA ASP A 89 -9.40 18.75 6.69
C ASP A 89 -10.39 17.91 7.52
N LYS A 90 -11.26 18.60 8.26
CA LYS A 90 -12.27 17.99 9.14
C LYS A 90 -13.65 17.85 8.49
N ARG A 91 -13.84 18.38 7.28
CA ARG A 91 -15.16 18.55 6.65
C ARG A 91 -15.27 17.89 5.29
N SER A 92 -14.16 17.46 4.70
CA SER A 92 -14.20 16.72 3.44
C SER A 92 -14.69 15.28 3.64
N TYR A 93 -15.65 14.91 2.79
CA TYR A 93 -16.23 13.57 2.72
C TYR A 93 -16.12 13.03 1.30
N MET A 94 -16.02 11.71 1.20
CA MET A 94 -16.04 10.97 -0.05
C MET A 94 -17.18 9.95 -0.02
N LYS A 95 -17.89 9.81 -1.15
CA LYS A 95 -18.87 8.73 -1.34
C LYS A 95 -18.13 7.42 -1.67
N THR A 96 -18.50 6.37 -0.97
CA THR A 96 -18.00 5.00 -1.12
C THR A 96 -19.19 4.08 -1.35
N PRO A 97 -18.98 2.85 -1.86
CA PRO A 97 -20.05 1.85 -1.95
C PRO A 97 -20.74 1.58 -0.59
N GLU A 98 -20.00 1.71 0.51
CA GLU A 98 -20.46 1.49 1.88
C GLU A 98 -21.10 2.73 2.53
N GLY A 99 -21.04 3.89 1.88
CA GLY A 99 -21.66 5.14 2.35
C GLY A 99 -20.78 6.37 2.21
N THR A 100 -21.09 7.42 2.96
CA THR A 100 -20.29 8.66 2.96
C THR A 100 -19.33 8.64 4.14
N ILE A 101 -18.02 8.71 3.87
CA ILE A 101 -16.96 8.61 4.89
C ILE A 101 -16.07 9.86 4.82
N LEU A 102 -15.55 10.30 5.95
CA LEU A 102 -14.56 11.38 6.01
C LEU A 102 -13.31 11.00 5.20
N THR A 103 -12.88 11.90 4.31
CA THR A 103 -11.73 11.65 3.43
C THR A 103 -10.45 11.38 4.21
N LYS A 104 -10.25 12.06 5.34
CA LYS A 104 -9.10 11.82 6.24
C LYS A 104 -9.09 10.40 6.82
N GLU A 105 -10.25 9.84 7.15
CA GLU A 105 -10.35 8.49 7.71
C GLU A 105 -10.02 7.45 6.64
N LEU A 106 -10.47 7.69 5.42
CA LEU A 106 -10.09 6.87 4.27
C LEU A 106 -8.58 6.91 4.05
N LEU A 107 -7.97 8.10 4.09
CA LEU A 107 -6.51 8.24 3.94
C LEU A 107 -5.77 7.47 5.04
N ILE A 108 -6.12 7.68 6.31
CA ILE A 108 -5.49 7.02 7.46
C ILE A 108 -5.54 5.50 7.29
N ARG A 109 -6.70 4.94 6.95
CA ARG A 109 -6.85 3.49 6.71
C ARG A 109 -5.97 2.95 5.61
N ARG A 110 -5.62 3.75 4.59
CA ARG A 110 -4.68 3.33 3.52
C ARG A 110 -3.25 3.41 4.02
N LEU A 111 -2.88 4.47 4.74
CA LEU A 111 -1.55 4.57 5.34
C LEU A 111 -1.28 3.43 6.35
N GLU A 112 -2.28 3.06 7.15
CA GLU A 112 -2.25 1.89 8.04
C GLU A 112 -2.05 0.59 7.25
N TYR A 113 -2.79 0.41 6.14
CA TYR A 113 -2.64 -0.77 5.29
C TYR A 113 -1.21 -0.92 4.77
N PHE A 114 -0.60 0.15 4.23
CA PHE A 114 0.78 0.08 3.74
C PHE A 114 1.80 -0.15 4.87
N ASN A 115 1.56 0.42 6.05
CA ASN A 115 2.40 0.15 7.23
C ASN A 115 2.34 -1.32 7.64
N GLU A 116 1.14 -1.89 7.77
CA GLU A 116 0.97 -3.30 8.11
C GLU A 116 1.49 -4.23 7.02
N MET A 117 1.29 -3.89 5.74
CA MET A 117 1.83 -4.65 4.63
C MET A 117 3.36 -4.74 4.68
N ALA A 118 4.05 -3.61 4.86
CA ALA A 118 5.51 -3.58 5.00
C ALA A 118 5.99 -4.44 6.18
N ARG A 119 5.28 -4.37 7.31
CA ARG A 119 5.56 -5.19 8.49
C ARG A 119 5.34 -6.68 8.22
N THR A 120 4.22 -7.06 7.59
CA THR A 120 3.88 -8.45 7.28
C THR A 120 4.90 -9.06 6.32
N LEU A 121 5.27 -8.36 5.25
CA LEU A 121 6.29 -8.84 4.31
C LEU A 121 7.64 -9.07 4.99
N THR A 122 8.06 -8.16 5.88
CA THR A 122 9.29 -8.34 6.68
C THR A 122 9.23 -9.58 7.56
N ILE A 123 8.09 -9.85 8.20
CA ILE A 123 7.87 -11.06 8.99
C ILE A 123 7.93 -12.31 8.12
N MET A 124 7.33 -12.28 6.92
CA MET A 124 7.39 -13.41 5.99
C MET A 124 8.83 -13.75 5.57
N ILE A 125 9.64 -12.74 5.24
CA ILE A 125 11.07 -12.91 4.96
C ILE A 125 11.79 -13.55 6.15
N THR A 126 11.55 -13.02 7.35
CA THR A 126 12.20 -13.50 8.58
C THR A 126 11.83 -14.95 8.84
N GLN A 127 10.56 -15.32 8.70
CA GLN A 127 10.09 -16.70 8.85
C GLN A 127 10.77 -17.62 7.83
N GLN A 128 10.83 -17.21 6.56
CA GLN A 128 11.49 -17.97 5.51
C GLN A 128 12.98 -18.20 5.79
N GLN A 129 13.70 -17.17 6.28
CA GLN A 129 15.10 -17.29 6.70
C GLN A 129 15.28 -18.24 7.88
N LEU A 130 14.29 -18.32 8.77
CA LEU A 130 14.26 -19.25 9.91
C LEU A 130 13.78 -20.67 9.52
N GLY A 131 13.48 -20.92 8.24
CA GLY A 131 12.97 -22.21 7.76
C GLY A 131 11.53 -22.50 8.16
N SER A 132 10.75 -21.46 8.50
CA SER A 132 9.35 -21.54 8.90
C SER A 132 8.46 -20.80 7.88
N PRO A 133 7.26 -21.29 7.54
CA PRO A 133 6.65 -22.52 8.01
C PRO A 133 7.29 -23.77 7.37
N LEU A 134 7.24 -24.91 8.08
CA LEU A 134 7.55 -26.26 7.58
C LEU A 134 6.80 -26.64 6.28
N GLN A 135 5.87 -25.79 5.83
CA GLN A 135 5.01 -25.90 4.65
C GLN A 135 5.72 -25.58 3.31
N TYR A 136 7.04 -25.39 3.27
CA TYR A 136 7.78 -25.32 1.99
C TYR A 136 8.55 -26.61 1.65
N ASN A 137 8.29 -27.71 2.39
CA ASN A 137 8.76 -29.04 2.05
C ASN A 137 7.57 -29.93 1.64
N TYR A 138 7.01 -29.70 0.45
CA TYR A 138 5.94 -30.53 -0.13
C TYR A 138 6.49 -31.38 -1.29
N PRO A 139 6.62 -32.71 -1.12
CA PRO A 139 7.13 -33.63 -2.15
C PRO A 139 6.30 -33.70 -3.45
N LEU A 140 5.11 -33.09 -3.48
CA LEU A 140 4.17 -33.18 -4.60
C LEU A 140 4.43 -32.14 -5.73
N LEU A 141 5.35 -31.19 -5.51
CA LEU A 141 5.78 -30.21 -6.52
C LEU A 141 7.20 -30.48 -7.05
N GLN A 142 7.83 -31.59 -6.65
CA GLN A 142 9.06 -32.09 -7.28
C GLN A 142 8.66 -33.13 -8.32
N LYS A 143 8.36 -32.67 -9.54
CA LYS A 143 8.33 -33.50 -10.74
C LYS A 143 9.18 -32.86 -11.81
#